data_AF-A0A925Y6A5-F1
#
_entry.id   AF-A0A925Y6A5-F1
#
_cell.length_a   1.000
_cell.length_b   1.000
_cell.length_c   1.000
_cell.angle_alpha   90.00
_cell.angle_beta   90.00
_cell.angle_gamma   90.00
#
_symmetry.space_group_name_H-M   'P 1'
#
loop_
_entity.id
_entity.type
_entity.pdbx_description
1 polymer ?
#
loop_
_entity_poly.entity_id
_entity_poly.type
_entity_poly.pdbx_seq_one_letter_code
_entity_poly.pdbx_strand_id
1 'polypeptide(L)'
;MKHYHRSFSGETQFFSLKAMRIQCLDPEGNEIKGANGTGFIVISGNARYLYTCWHLVTGFGFRQIKVGLNHTTRSSLRVFVRINDGRGRVSGGEIAFEIPLFLNKDQGIPLWEQSPIVLPHSTINAANIAVPHSLDVVRIALPSEIPLTSLQVIFADDFQEIERPMSVCEELFIVGYPYGYSALPKTLPQSSFLDA
;
A
#
# COMPACT_ATOMS: atom_id res chain seq x y z
N MET A 1 18.23 26.59 -16.16
CA MET A 1 17.58 25.65 -15.21
C MET A 1 16.31 26.32 -14.72
N LYS A 2 15.12 25.87 -15.16
CA LYS A 2 13.84 26.48 -14.76
C LYS A 2 13.35 25.77 -13.50
N HIS A 3 13.28 26.49 -12.37
CA HIS A 3 12.66 26.00 -11.14
C HIS A 3 11.13 25.99 -11.32
N TYR A 4 10.55 24.80 -11.47
CA TYR A 4 9.11 24.62 -11.40
C TYR A 4 8.72 24.53 -9.91
N HIS A 5 8.23 25.65 -9.35
CA HIS A 5 7.40 25.59 -8.15
C HIS A 5 6.01 25.09 -8.57
N ARG A 6 5.76 23.79 -8.44
CA ARG A 6 4.39 23.25 -8.45
C ARG A 6 3.80 23.54 -7.06
N SER A 7 2.87 24.49 -7.00
CA SER A 7 1.95 24.62 -5.86
C SER A 7 1.10 23.35 -5.80
N PHE A 8 1.20 22.60 -4.70
CA PHE A 8 0.34 21.44 -4.44
C PHE A 8 -1.09 21.95 -4.18
N SER A 9 -2.02 21.61 -5.07
CA SER A 9 -3.46 21.94 -4.98
C SER A 9 -4.15 21.14 -3.85
N GLY A 10 -5.32 21.63 -3.42
CA GLY A 10 -6.11 21.07 -2.31
C GLY A 10 -6.52 19.59 -2.45
N GLU A 11 -6.43 19.01 -3.64
CA GLU A 11 -6.66 17.58 -3.91
C GLU A 11 -5.70 16.66 -3.14
N THR A 12 -4.44 17.07 -2.95
CA THR A 12 -3.45 16.28 -2.22
C THR A 12 -3.82 16.12 -0.74
N GLN A 13 -4.54 17.09 -0.15
CA GLN A 13 -5.03 16.99 1.22
C GLN A 13 -6.14 15.95 1.34
N PHE A 14 -6.98 15.79 0.32
CA PHE A 14 -8.14 14.88 0.36
C PHE A 14 -7.73 13.41 0.49
N PHE A 15 -6.71 12.97 -0.27
CA PHE A 15 -6.22 11.60 -0.22
C PHE A 15 -5.52 11.26 1.11
N SER A 16 -4.81 12.22 1.70
CA SER A 16 -4.08 11.98 2.96
C SER A 16 -4.99 11.62 4.13
N LEU A 17 -6.24 12.08 4.10
CA LEU A 17 -7.26 11.78 5.11
C LEU A 17 -7.82 10.35 5.01
N LYS A 18 -7.63 9.70 3.86
CA LYS A 18 -8.12 8.35 3.55
C LYS A 18 -7.00 7.29 3.61
N ALA A 19 -5.77 7.68 3.91
CA ALA A 19 -4.64 6.77 4.03
C ALA A 19 -4.82 5.82 5.22
N MET A 20 -4.46 4.56 5.02
CA MET A 20 -4.55 3.50 6.02
C MET A 20 -3.18 3.07 6.47
N ARG A 21 -3.07 2.65 7.73
CA ARG A 21 -1.85 2.03 8.24
C ARG A 21 -1.91 0.52 7.98
N ILE A 22 -0.80 -0.04 7.54
CA ILE A 22 -0.66 -1.47 7.26
C ILE A 22 0.48 -2.03 8.11
N GLN A 23 0.24 -3.19 8.71
CA GLN A 23 1.24 -3.98 9.42
C GLN A 23 1.32 -5.38 8.79
N CYS A 24 2.51 -5.83 8.41
CA CYS A 24 2.71 -7.19 7.90
C CYS A 24 2.73 -8.18 9.07
N LEU A 25 2.09 -9.33 8.87
CA LEU A 25 2.03 -10.41 9.84
C LEU A 25 2.74 -11.67 9.35
N ASP A 26 3.30 -12.42 10.29
CA ASP A 26 3.92 -13.72 10.05
C ASP A 26 2.90 -14.86 9.92
N PRO A 27 3.32 -16.09 9.56
CA PRO A 27 2.39 -17.21 9.44
C PRO A 27 1.59 -17.52 10.71
N GLU A 28 2.12 -17.16 11.87
CA GLU A 28 1.52 -17.31 13.19
C GLU A 28 0.62 -16.13 13.58
N GLY A 29 0.58 -15.07 12.77
CA GLY A 29 -0.23 -13.87 13.01
C GLY A 29 0.45 -12.79 13.85
N ASN A 30 1.75 -12.94 14.16
CA ASN A 30 2.51 -11.93 14.88
C ASN A 30 2.99 -10.82 13.96
N GLU A 31 3.15 -9.62 14.52
CA GLU A 31 3.64 -8.47 13.78
C GLU A 31 5.12 -8.60 13.43
N ILE A 32 5.45 -8.43 12.15
CA ILE A 32 6.84 -8.41 11.71
C ILE A 32 7.42 -7.01 11.96
N LYS A 33 8.38 -6.94 12.89
CA LYS A 33 8.97 -5.68 13.35
C LYS A 33 9.57 -4.85 12.20
N GLY A 34 8.98 -3.67 11.97
CA GLY A 34 9.43 -2.73 10.94
C GLY A 34 8.98 -3.07 9.52
N ALA A 35 8.11 -4.07 9.35
CA ALA A 35 7.41 -4.33 8.10
C ALA A 35 6.00 -3.70 8.17
N ASN A 36 5.96 -2.38 8.13
CA ASN A 36 4.74 -1.59 8.10
C ASN A 36 4.78 -0.62 6.93
N GLY A 37 3.61 -0.10 6.57
CA GLY A 37 3.49 0.90 5.52
C GLY A 37 2.09 1.47 5.47
N THR A 38 1.73 1.96 4.28
CA THR A 38 0.43 2.58 4.06
C THR A 38 -0.24 2.02 2.81
N GLY A 39 -1.54 2.26 2.72
CA GLY A 39 -2.33 1.96 1.54
C GLY A 39 -3.61 2.77 1.50
N PHE A 40 -4.39 2.54 0.46
CA PHE A 40 -5.68 3.19 0.25
C PHE A 40 -6.71 2.15 -0.17
N ILE A 41 -7.95 2.33 0.24
CA ILE A 41 -9.05 1.55 -0.32
C ILE A 41 -9.68 2.32 -1.46
N VAL A 42 -9.74 1.69 -2.63
CA VAL A 42 -10.36 2.22 -3.83
C VAL A 42 -11.60 1.39 -4.16
N ILE A 43 -12.70 2.07 -4.44
CA ILE A 43 -13.92 1.47 -4.98
C ILE A 43 -13.90 1.64 -6.50
N SER A 44 -13.95 0.52 -7.22
CA SER A 44 -14.03 0.48 -8.67
C SER A 44 -15.18 -0.44 -9.08
N GLY A 45 -16.22 0.14 -9.67
CA GLY A 45 -17.50 -0.53 -9.86
C GLY A 45 -18.08 -0.99 -8.52
N ASN A 46 -18.44 -2.28 -8.42
CA ASN A 46 -18.99 -2.87 -7.20
C ASN A 46 -17.92 -3.53 -6.30
N ALA A 47 -16.65 -3.44 -6.67
CA ALA A 47 -15.55 -4.08 -5.96
C ALA A 47 -14.73 -3.08 -5.16
N ARG A 48 -14.13 -3.58 -4.07
CA ARG A 48 -13.25 -2.82 -3.18
C ARG A 48 -11.86 -3.41 -3.26
N TYR A 49 -10.86 -2.55 -3.37
CA TYR A 49 -9.47 -2.97 -3.48
C TYR A 49 -8.60 -2.20 -2.50
N LEU A 50 -7.74 -2.89 -1.76
CA LEU A 50 -6.62 -2.28 -1.08
C LEU A 50 -5.47 -2.10 -2.07
N TYR A 51 -5.07 -0.86 -2.30
CA TYR A 51 -3.86 -0.51 -3.01
C TYR A 51 -2.72 -0.28 -2.01
N THR A 52 -1.60 -0.95 -2.22
CA THR A 52 -0.41 -0.81 -1.38
C THR A 52 0.85 -1.17 -2.18
N CYS A 53 2.02 -1.14 -1.54
CA CYS A 53 3.27 -1.39 -2.22
C CYS A 53 3.58 -2.88 -2.40
N TRP A 54 4.20 -3.21 -3.53
CA TRP A 54 4.62 -4.58 -3.84
C TRP A 54 5.64 -5.10 -2.82
N HIS A 55 6.61 -4.28 -2.42
CA HIS A 55 7.58 -4.69 -1.40
C HIS A 55 6.93 -4.96 -0.03
N LEU A 56 5.73 -4.43 0.26
CA LEU A 56 5.00 -4.73 1.49
C LEU A 56 4.40 -6.14 1.45
N VAL A 57 3.93 -6.58 0.29
CA VAL A 57 3.36 -7.93 0.16
C VAL A 57 4.41 -9.00 -0.08
N THR A 58 5.56 -8.66 -0.68
CA THR A 58 6.61 -9.64 -0.99
C THR A 58 7.77 -9.65 -0.01
N GLY A 59 8.05 -8.52 0.66
CA GLY A 59 9.24 -8.35 1.49
C GLY A 59 10.53 -8.09 0.74
N PHE A 60 10.51 -8.07 -0.59
CA PHE A 60 11.67 -7.70 -1.39
C PHE A 60 11.76 -6.19 -1.54
N GLY A 61 12.93 -5.61 -1.26
CA GLY A 61 13.16 -4.20 -1.52
C GLY A 61 13.04 -3.91 -3.01
N PHE A 62 12.09 -3.05 -3.39
CA PHE A 62 11.82 -2.70 -4.80
C PHE A 62 13.09 -2.23 -5.55
N ARG A 63 14.01 -1.53 -4.87
CA ARG A 63 15.27 -1.03 -5.44
C ARG A 63 16.48 -1.95 -5.20
N GLN A 64 16.37 -2.91 -4.29
CA GLN A 64 17.49 -3.78 -3.88
C GLN A 64 16.96 -5.17 -3.58
N ILE A 65 16.78 -5.96 -4.63
CA ILE A 65 16.45 -7.37 -4.52
C ILE A 65 17.69 -8.10 -4.00
N LYS A 66 17.69 -8.44 -2.71
CA LYS A 66 18.72 -9.29 -2.11
C LYS A 66 18.21 -10.73 -2.07
N VAL A 67 18.76 -11.57 -2.91
CA VAL A 67 18.51 -13.02 -2.94
C VAL A 67 19.14 -13.66 -1.71
N GLY A 68 18.36 -14.41 -0.91
CA GLY A 68 18.86 -15.17 0.26
C GLY A 68 18.16 -14.91 1.58
N LEU A 69 17.18 -14.00 1.64
CA LEU A 69 16.32 -13.83 2.81
C LEU A 69 15.15 -14.83 2.74
N ASN A 70 14.83 -15.47 3.87
CA ASN A 70 13.66 -16.35 4.02
C ASN A 70 12.40 -15.58 3.57
N HIS A 71 11.89 -16.00 2.43
CA HIS A 71 11.00 -15.29 1.51
C HIS A 71 9.51 -15.40 1.89
N THR A 72 9.21 -16.07 3.00
CA THR A 72 7.85 -16.47 3.39
C THR A 72 7.49 -16.04 4.80
N THR A 73 8.17 -15.02 5.33
CA THR A 73 7.77 -14.49 6.65
C THR A 73 6.49 -13.69 6.59
N ARG A 74 5.97 -13.27 5.43
CA ARG A 74 4.74 -12.48 5.33
C ARG A 74 3.58 -13.36 4.88
N SER A 75 2.56 -13.46 5.73
CA SER A 75 1.39 -14.31 5.46
C SER A 75 0.13 -13.49 5.17
N SER A 76 0.01 -12.35 5.84
CA SER A 76 -1.17 -11.50 5.81
C SER A 76 -0.80 -10.05 6.15
N LEU A 77 -1.74 -9.15 5.89
CA LEU A 77 -1.67 -7.75 6.28
C LEU A 77 -2.75 -7.48 7.32
N ARG A 78 -2.40 -6.80 8.40
CA ARG A 78 -3.37 -6.12 9.27
C ARG A 78 -3.52 -4.68 8.81
N VAL A 79 -4.72 -4.31 8.41
CA VAL A 79 -5.07 -2.98 7.92
C VAL A 79 -5.83 -2.25 9.01
N PHE A 80 -5.36 -1.06 9.35
CA PHE A 80 -5.96 -0.19 10.35
C PHE A 80 -6.60 1.01 9.65
N VAL A 81 -7.89 1.19 9.90
CA VAL A 81 -8.69 2.24 9.29
C VAL A 81 -9.22 3.16 10.36
N ARG A 82 -9.10 4.46 10.13
CA ARG A 82 -9.64 5.53 10.97
C ARG A 82 -10.49 6.45 10.11
N ILE A 83 -11.49 7.07 10.72
CA ILE A 83 -12.23 8.16 10.08
C ILE A 83 -11.54 9.46 10.48
N ASN A 84 -11.16 10.24 9.48
CA ASN A 84 -10.66 11.59 9.66
C ASN A 84 -11.75 12.57 9.20
N ASP A 85 -12.11 13.53 10.04
CA ASP A 85 -13.21 14.48 9.79
C ASP A 85 -12.86 15.59 8.77
N GLY A 86 -11.73 15.45 8.07
CA GLY A 86 -11.22 16.44 7.14
C GLY A 86 -10.53 17.63 7.79
N ARG A 87 -10.59 17.76 9.12
CA ARG A 87 -9.85 18.77 9.90
C ARG A 87 -8.63 18.17 10.60
N GLY A 88 -8.25 16.95 10.21
CA GLY A 88 -7.18 16.21 10.86
C GLY A 88 -7.58 15.58 12.19
N ARG A 89 -8.86 15.66 12.61
CA ARG A 89 -9.31 15.05 13.85
C ARG A 89 -9.80 13.64 13.57
N VAL A 90 -9.28 12.70 14.34
CA VAL A 90 -9.77 11.33 14.35
C VAL A 90 -11.14 11.34 15.02
N SER A 91 -12.19 11.04 14.24
CA SER A 91 -13.57 10.99 14.72
C SER A 91 -14.08 9.56 14.61
N GLY A 92 -14.23 8.86 15.74
CA GLY A 92 -14.56 7.44 15.75
C GLY A 92 -13.33 6.57 15.99
N GLY A 93 -13.55 5.35 16.49
CA GLY A 93 -12.48 4.41 16.83
C GLY A 93 -11.66 3.95 15.61
N GLU A 94 -10.54 3.28 15.88
CA GLU A 94 -9.79 2.54 14.87
C GLU A 94 -10.44 1.17 14.68
N ILE A 95 -10.73 0.80 13.43
CA ILE A 95 -11.07 -0.58 13.07
C ILE A 95 -9.84 -1.26 12.48
N ALA A 96 -9.69 -2.54 12.73
CA ALA A 96 -8.64 -3.35 12.15
C ALA A 96 -9.22 -4.63 11.54
N PHE A 97 -8.68 -5.03 10.41
CA PHE A 97 -9.00 -6.32 9.78
C PHE A 97 -7.76 -6.90 9.11
N GLU A 98 -7.80 -8.22 8.91
CA GLU A 98 -6.69 -8.96 8.33
C GLU A 98 -7.02 -9.45 6.92
N ILE A 99 -6.03 -9.39 6.03
CA ILE A 99 -6.16 -9.84 4.65
C ILE A 99 -5.04 -10.86 4.37
N PRO A 100 -5.37 -12.09 3.94
CA PRO A 100 -4.36 -13.05 3.51
C PRO A 100 -3.66 -12.56 2.24
N LEU A 101 -2.34 -12.77 2.15
CA LEU A 101 -1.56 -12.41 0.97
C LEU A 101 -1.53 -13.51 -0.09
N PHE A 102 -1.79 -14.75 0.31
CA PHE A 102 -1.70 -15.94 -0.54
C PHE A 102 -2.90 -16.85 -0.35
N LEU A 103 -3.37 -17.47 -1.44
CA LEU A 103 -4.48 -18.43 -1.40
C LEU A 103 -4.07 -19.68 -0.62
N ASN A 104 -2.86 -20.15 -0.90
CA ASN A 104 -2.19 -21.22 -0.19
C ASN A 104 -0.73 -20.81 0.02
N LYS A 105 -0.28 -20.79 1.28
CA LYS A 105 1.08 -20.38 1.66
C LYS A 105 2.14 -21.28 1.02
N ASP A 106 1.86 -22.57 0.88
CA ASP A 106 2.81 -23.55 0.35
C ASP A 106 2.97 -23.44 -1.17
N GLN A 107 1.94 -22.96 -1.86
CA GLN A 107 1.94 -22.81 -3.32
C GLN A 107 2.38 -21.41 -3.77
N GLY A 108 2.48 -20.45 -2.84
CA GLY A 108 2.89 -19.07 -3.15
C GLY A 108 1.97 -18.38 -4.16
N ILE A 109 0.70 -18.78 -4.25
CA ILE A 109 -0.26 -18.17 -5.19
C ILE A 109 -0.75 -16.86 -4.58
N PRO A 110 -0.39 -15.69 -5.14
CA PRO A 110 -0.76 -14.40 -4.56
C PRO A 110 -2.26 -14.14 -4.69
N LEU A 111 -2.84 -13.50 -3.67
CA LEU A 111 -4.21 -12.95 -3.70
C LEU A 111 -4.23 -11.47 -4.13
N TRP A 112 -3.08 -10.97 -4.56
CA TRP A 112 -2.86 -9.61 -5.00
C TRP A 112 -2.50 -9.59 -6.48
N GLU A 113 -2.85 -8.50 -7.15
CA GLU A 113 -2.59 -8.26 -8.56
C GLU A 113 -1.58 -7.12 -8.71
N GLN A 114 -0.74 -7.21 -9.74
CA GLN A 114 0.24 -6.18 -10.09
C GLN A 114 0.20 -5.90 -11.59
N SER A 115 1.00 -4.93 -12.05
CA SER A 115 1.19 -4.68 -13.47
C SER A 115 1.66 -5.96 -14.20
N PRO A 116 1.09 -6.27 -15.39
CA PRO A 116 1.53 -7.40 -16.19
C PRO A 116 2.92 -7.19 -16.81
N ILE A 117 3.44 -5.96 -16.80
CA ILE A 117 4.79 -5.66 -17.28
C ILE A 117 5.78 -5.93 -16.15
N VAL A 118 6.55 -7.00 -16.30
CA VAL A 118 7.42 -7.55 -15.26
C VAL A 118 8.86 -7.63 -15.72
N LEU A 119 9.80 -7.48 -14.79
CA LEU A 119 11.21 -7.72 -15.03
C LEU A 119 11.52 -9.20 -14.81
N PRO A 120 12.24 -9.86 -15.75
CA PRO A 120 12.68 -11.22 -15.55
C PRO A 120 13.71 -11.26 -14.42
N HIS A 121 13.47 -12.10 -13.41
CA HIS A 121 14.35 -12.30 -12.27
C HIS A 121 14.27 -13.75 -11.78
N SER A 122 15.12 -14.62 -12.34
CA SER A 122 15.10 -16.08 -12.16
C SER A 122 14.84 -16.53 -10.71
N THR A 123 15.53 -15.95 -9.72
CA THR A 123 15.35 -16.35 -8.32
C THR A 123 14.00 -15.96 -7.71
N ILE A 124 13.47 -14.78 -8.03
CA ILE A 124 12.16 -14.35 -7.50
C ILE A 124 11.04 -15.09 -8.24
N ASN A 125 11.19 -15.27 -9.55
CA ASN A 125 10.24 -16.02 -10.35
C ASN A 125 10.13 -17.48 -9.91
N ALA A 126 11.20 -18.08 -9.39
CA ALA A 126 11.16 -19.42 -8.80
C ALA A 126 10.25 -19.52 -7.56
N ALA A 127 9.99 -18.40 -6.87
CA ALA A 127 9.03 -18.30 -5.78
C ALA A 127 7.60 -17.94 -6.25
N ASN A 128 7.33 -18.02 -7.56
CA ASN A 128 6.08 -17.61 -8.20
C ASN A 128 5.70 -16.14 -7.97
N ILE A 129 6.70 -15.30 -7.69
CA ILE A 129 6.54 -13.85 -7.53
C ILE A 129 7.07 -13.18 -8.79
N ALA A 130 6.33 -12.21 -9.33
CA ALA A 130 6.78 -11.41 -10.45
C ALA A 130 7.39 -10.09 -9.94
N VAL A 131 8.53 -9.67 -10.50
CA VAL A 131 9.13 -8.39 -10.16
C VAL A 131 8.49 -7.30 -11.02
N PRO A 132 7.85 -6.27 -10.44
CA PRO A 132 7.27 -5.20 -11.24
C PRO A 132 8.34 -4.43 -12.01
N HIS A 133 8.04 -4.04 -13.25
CA HIS A 133 9.01 -3.34 -14.09
C HIS A 133 9.30 -1.91 -13.64
N SER A 134 8.27 -1.17 -13.26
CA SER A 134 8.38 0.27 -12.96
C SER A 134 7.68 0.70 -11.69
N LEU A 135 6.67 -0.05 -11.22
CA LEU A 135 5.78 0.41 -10.16
C LEU A 135 5.74 -0.55 -8.98
N ASP A 136 6.08 -0.03 -7.82
CA ASP A 136 5.98 -0.71 -6.54
C ASP A 136 4.55 -0.67 -6.01
N VAL A 137 3.62 -1.26 -6.76
CA VAL A 137 2.17 -1.19 -6.48
C VAL A 137 1.52 -2.55 -6.74
N VAL A 138 0.66 -2.94 -5.81
CA VAL A 138 -0.28 -4.06 -5.95
C VAL A 138 -1.67 -3.62 -5.55
N ARG A 139 -2.69 -4.36 -6.02
CA ARG A 139 -4.06 -4.27 -5.49
C ARG A 139 -4.51 -5.61 -4.93
N ILE A 140 -5.26 -5.58 -3.85
CA ILE A 140 -5.81 -6.77 -3.18
C ILE A 140 -7.32 -6.62 -3.08
N ALA A 141 -8.07 -7.58 -3.59
CA ALA A 141 -9.53 -7.56 -3.47
C ALA A 141 -9.94 -7.67 -1.99
N LEU A 142 -10.89 -6.84 -1.57
CA LEU A 142 -11.41 -6.81 -0.21
C LEU A 142 -12.80 -7.44 -0.12
N PRO A 143 -13.10 -8.18 0.95
CA PRO A 143 -14.45 -8.64 1.24
C PRO A 143 -15.46 -7.47 1.37
N SER A 144 -16.68 -7.66 0.86
CA SER A 144 -17.76 -6.66 0.91
C SER A 144 -18.24 -6.36 2.33
N GLU A 145 -17.99 -7.28 3.27
CA GLU A 145 -18.49 -7.26 4.64
C GLU A 145 -17.70 -6.30 5.53
N ILE A 146 -16.52 -5.86 5.09
CA ILE A 146 -15.71 -4.89 5.84
C ILE A 146 -16.50 -3.58 5.95
N PRO A 147 -16.82 -3.10 7.16
CA PRO A 147 -17.65 -1.92 7.36
C PRO A 147 -16.83 -0.65 7.06
N LEU A 148 -16.88 -0.20 5.82
CA LEU A 148 -16.22 1.02 5.35
C LEU A 148 -17.25 2.10 5.02
N THR A 149 -16.91 3.34 5.35
CA THR A 149 -17.69 4.54 5.03
C THR A 149 -17.09 5.30 3.85
N SER A 150 -17.84 6.22 3.26
CA SER A 150 -17.35 7.11 2.19
C SER A 150 -16.14 7.97 2.59
N LEU A 151 -15.95 8.20 3.89
CA LEU A 151 -14.81 8.95 4.43
C LEU A 151 -13.51 8.13 4.45
N GLN A 152 -13.58 6.81 4.24
CA GLN A 152 -12.43 5.89 4.34
C GLN A 152 -12.02 5.29 2.99
N VAL A 153 -12.77 5.60 1.92
CA VAL A 153 -12.58 5.00 0.60
C VAL A 153 -12.46 6.08 -0.47
N ILE A 154 -11.63 5.82 -1.47
CA ILE A 154 -11.50 6.63 -2.68
C ILE A 154 -12.42 6.01 -3.74
N PHE A 155 -13.25 6.81 -4.38
CA PHE A 155 -14.03 6.34 -5.52
C PHE A 155 -13.18 6.47 -6.79
N ALA A 156 -13.28 5.53 -7.73
CA ALA A 156 -12.57 5.63 -9.00
C ALA A 156 -12.90 6.93 -9.75
N ASP A 157 -14.13 7.44 -9.56
CA ASP A 157 -14.57 8.71 -10.13
C ASP A 157 -13.88 9.93 -9.51
N ASP A 158 -13.35 9.82 -8.28
CA ASP A 158 -12.49 10.84 -7.66
C ASP A 158 -11.21 11.07 -8.50
N PHE A 159 -10.89 10.14 -9.40
CA PHE A 159 -9.75 10.27 -10.31
C PHE A 159 -10.12 10.81 -11.70
N GLN A 160 -11.40 10.91 -12.07
CA GLN A 160 -11.79 11.36 -13.41
C GLN A 160 -11.47 12.85 -13.64
N GLU A 161 -11.26 13.64 -12.57
CA GLU A 161 -10.73 15.00 -12.67
C GLU A 161 -9.26 15.04 -13.10
N ILE A 162 -8.57 13.89 -13.05
CA ILE A 162 -7.23 13.70 -13.61
C ILE A 162 -7.46 13.19 -15.05
N GLU A 163 -7.24 14.04 -16.06
CA GLU A 163 -7.64 13.87 -17.48
C GLU A 163 -7.09 12.64 -18.26
N ARG A 164 -6.78 11.50 -17.62
CA ARG A 164 -6.33 10.29 -18.31
C ARG A 164 -7.00 9.02 -17.76
N PRO A 165 -7.50 8.13 -18.64
CA PRO A 165 -8.06 6.85 -18.23
C PRO A 165 -6.97 6.01 -17.59
N MET A 166 -6.98 5.88 -16.26
CA MET A 166 -5.96 5.12 -15.55
C MET A 166 -6.29 3.63 -15.62
N SER A 167 -5.42 2.87 -16.26
CA SER A 167 -5.35 1.43 -16.03
C SER A 167 -4.84 1.15 -14.61
N VAL A 168 -5.08 -0.06 -14.11
CA VAL A 168 -4.47 -0.53 -12.86
C VAL A 168 -2.96 -0.38 -13.00
N CYS A 169 -2.33 0.38 -12.11
CA CYS A 169 -0.90 0.73 -12.18
C CYS A 169 -0.53 1.80 -13.23
N GLU A 170 -1.37 2.81 -13.49
CA GLU A 170 -0.89 4.08 -14.06
C GLU A 170 -0.90 5.22 -13.03
N GLU A 171 0.13 6.07 -13.14
CA GLU A 171 0.56 7.30 -12.44
C GLU A 171 -0.20 7.86 -11.21
N LEU A 172 -0.92 7.05 -10.44
CA LEU A 172 -1.37 7.48 -9.13
C LEU A 172 -0.22 7.40 -8.15
N PHE A 173 0.15 8.57 -7.62
CA PHE A 173 1.12 8.75 -6.56
C PHE A 173 0.69 7.96 -5.32
N ILE A 174 1.01 6.66 -5.25
CA ILE A 174 1.27 5.99 -3.95
C ILE A 174 2.64 6.49 -3.49
N VAL A 175 2.76 7.81 -3.31
CA VAL A 175 3.89 8.41 -2.65
C VAL A 175 3.51 8.43 -1.19
N GLY A 176 4.20 7.58 -0.43
CA GLY A 176 4.04 7.45 1.01
C GLY A 176 3.91 8.82 1.64
N TYR A 177 2.73 9.14 2.14
CA TYR A 177 2.45 10.38 2.83
C TYR A 177 2.09 10.05 4.29
N PRO A 178 2.54 10.83 5.29
CA PRO A 178 3.33 12.07 5.16
C PRO A 178 4.83 11.90 4.90
N TYR A 179 5.37 10.68 4.94
CA TYR A 179 6.80 10.52 5.26
C TYR A 179 7.62 9.63 4.31
N GLY A 180 7.09 9.23 3.16
CA GLY A 180 7.85 8.45 2.18
C GLY A 180 8.38 7.10 2.72
N TYR A 181 7.79 6.57 3.80
CA TYR A 181 8.34 5.40 4.50
C TYR A 181 8.26 4.08 3.73
N SER A 182 7.55 4.05 2.60
CA SER A 182 7.47 2.87 1.75
C SER A 182 8.76 2.57 0.97
N ALA A 183 9.83 3.39 1.03
CA ALA A 183 10.95 3.22 0.11
C ALA A 183 12.37 3.23 0.70
N LEU A 184 12.56 3.39 2.02
CA LEU A 184 13.91 3.49 2.59
C LEU A 184 14.20 2.44 3.66
N PRO A 185 15.27 1.63 3.50
CA PRO A 185 15.77 0.81 4.60
C PRO A 185 16.33 1.72 5.70
N LYS A 186 15.70 1.64 6.88
CA LYS A 186 16.09 2.22 8.19
C LYS A 186 17.37 3.07 8.20
N THR A 187 17.20 4.36 7.98
CA THR A 187 17.77 5.38 8.86
C THR A 187 16.59 6.23 9.33
N LEU A 188 16.12 5.97 10.55
CA LEU A 188 15.06 6.78 11.17
C LEU A 188 15.59 8.21 11.35
N PRO A 189 14.96 9.26 10.79
CA PRO A 189 15.07 10.56 11.42
C PRO A 189 14.31 10.45 12.75
N GLN A 190 15.00 10.70 13.87
CA GLN A 190 14.34 10.90 15.15
C GLN A 190 13.31 12.02 14.98
N SER A 191 12.06 11.76 15.35
CA SER A 191 11.04 12.79 15.43
C SER A 191 11.41 13.79 16.52
N SER A 192 11.92 14.95 16.15
CA SER A 192 12.14 16.09 17.06
C SER A 192 10.84 16.84 17.36
N PHE A 193 9.76 16.11 17.68
CA PHE A 193 8.47 16.68 18.08
C PHE A 193 7.95 16.00 19.35
N LEU A 194 8.81 15.94 20.35
CA LEU A 194 8.45 15.81 21.77
C LEU A 194 9.56 16.52 22.55
N ASP A 195 9.52 17.85 22.53
CA ASP A 195 10.15 18.75 23.50
C ASP A 195 9.56 20.15 23.29
N ALA A 196 8.35 20.34 23.82
CA ALA A 196 7.74 21.63 24.16
C ALA A 196 6.72 21.40 25.28
#